data_AF-A0A150WHA7-F1
#
_entry.id   AF-A0A150WHA7-F1
#
_cell.length_a   1.000
_cell.length_b   1.000
_cell.length_c   1.000
_cell.angle_alpha   90.00
_cell.angle_beta   90.00
_cell.angle_gamma   90.00
#
_symmetry.space_group_name_H-M   'P 1'
#
loop_
_entity.id
_entity.type
_entity.pdbx_description
1 polymer ?
#
loop_
_entity_poly.entity_id
_entity_poly.type
_entity_poly.pdbx_seq_one_letter_code
_entity_poly.pdbx_strand_id
1 'polypeptide(L)'
;MSFQTSFKQILREKMGQQEAAPAQNPSTYIDTDPSHLAFLMSQIGKFEFETRRGHYPRPAIRPQRPRPAHAFSESQKQSFEFLKSYIHDLSEGFTGAELKTAFRKAAIRLHPDHGGSTQTFMDLKTHYQILTEIVSR
;
A
#
# COMPACT_ATOMS: atom_id res chain seq x y z
N MET A 1 28.58 -35.87 -40.27
CA MET A 1 28.85 -34.41 -40.20
C MET A 1 27.60 -33.74 -39.65
N SER A 2 27.49 -33.56 -38.33
CA SER A 2 26.33 -32.90 -37.69
C SER A 2 26.78 -31.59 -37.05
N PHE A 3 26.26 -30.48 -37.55
CA PHE A 3 26.54 -29.15 -37.01
C PHE A 3 25.63 -28.89 -35.81
N GLN A 4 26.15 -29.04 -34.59
CA GLN A 4 25.50 -28.52 -33.40
C GLN A 4 25.80 -27.02 -33.32
N THR A 5 24.96 -26.19 -33.95
CA THR A 5 25.00 -24.74 -33.73
C THR A 5 24.40 -24.45 -32.36
N SER A 6 25.20 -23.85 -31.47
CA SER A 6 24.74 -23.49 -30.12
C SER A 6 23.68 -22.41 -30.21
N PHE A 7 22.61 -22.49 -29.42
CA PHE A 7 21.53 -21.49 -29.38
C PHE A 7 22.06 -20.06 -29.17
N LYS A 8 23.18 -19.91 -28.45
CA LYS A 8 23.88 -18.63 -28.28
C LYS A 8 24.42 -18.05 -29.59
N GLN A 9 24.87 -18.89 -30.53
CA GLN A 9 25.31 -18.43 -31.86
C GLN A 9 24.14 -17.94 -32.69
N ILE A 10 23.00 -18.65 -32.67
CA ILE A 10 21.79 -18.26 -33.42
C ILE A 10 21.25 -16.92 -32.91
N LEU A 11 21.21 -16.73 -31.58
CA LEU A 11 20.82 -15.45 -30.97
C LEU A 11 21.78 -14.32 -31.34
N ARG A 12 23.08 -14.58 -31.40
CA ARG A 12 24.10 -13.59 -31.72
C ARG A 12 24.02 -13.15 -33.19
N GLU A 13 23.77 -14.10 -34.09
CA GLU A 13 23.56 -13.85 -35.52
C GLU A 13 22.28 -13.03 -35.77
N LYS A 14 21.19 -13.34 -35.06
CA LYS A 14 19.92 -12.62 -35.20
C LYS A 14 19.95 -11.19 -34.65
N MET A 15 20.85 -10.91 -33.70
CA MET A 15 21.03 -9.58 -33.08
C MET A 15 22.00 -8.68 -33.86
N GLY A 16 22.56 -9.13 -34.99
CA GLY A 16 23.39 -8.31 -35.89
C GLY A 16 24.70 -7.80 -35.28
N GLN A 17 25.21 -8.45 -34.21
CA GLN A 17 26.46 -8.03 -33.58
C GLN A 17 27.65 -8.49 -34.43
N GLN A 18 28.15 -7.60 -35.29
CA GLN A 18 29.39 -7.80 -36.03
C GLN A 18 30.60 -7.83 -35.08
N GLU A 19 31.54 -8.72 -35.38
CA GLU A 19 32.79 -8.92 -34.66
C GLU A 19 33.64 -7.63 -34.63
N ALA A 20 33.89 -7.10 -33.43
CA ALA A 20 35.03 -6.24 -33.19
C ALA A 20 36.18 -7.12 -32.70
N ALA A 21 37.28 -7.11 -33.44
CA ALA A 21 38.51 -7.86 -33.19
C ALA A 21 39.08 -7.62 -31.77
N PRO A 22 39.87 -8.57 -31.23
CA PRO A 22 40.28 -8.59 -29.84
C PRO A 22 41.55 -7.78 -29.56
N ALA A 23 41.72 -7.54 -28.26
CA ALA A 23 42.93 -7.11 -27.56
C ALA A 23 43.19 -5.60 -27.51
N GLN A 24 43.00 -5.04 -26.31
CA GLN A 24 44.09 -4.39 -25.58
C GLN A 24 43.77 -4.30 -24.07
N ASN A 25 44.55 -5.06 -23.29
CA ASN A 25 44.95 -4.86 -21.89
C ASN A 25 43.93 -5.17 -20.77
N PRO A 26 44.22 -6.15 -19.89
CA PRO A 26 43.58 -6.23 -18.58
C PRO A 26 44.26 -5.17 -17.68
N SER A 27 43.95 -3.89 -17.90
CA SER A 27 44.13 -2.94 -16.81
C SER A 27 43.12 -3.37 -15.75
N THR A 28 43.63 -3.84 -14.63
CA THR A 28 42.94 -3.97 -13.36
C THR A 28 42.29 -2.63 -13.01
N TYR A 29 41.15 -2.33 -13.64
CA TYR A 29 40.16 -1.45 -13.06
C TYR A 29 39.63 -2.23 -11.86
N ILE A 30 40.31 -2.04 -10.74
CA ILE A 30 39.62 -2.13 -9.46
C ILE A 30 38.50 -1.11 -9.63
N ASP A 31 37.29 -1.61 -9.80
CA ASP A 31 36.09 -0.80 -9.86
C ASP A 31 36.08 -0.02 -8.54
N THR A 32 36.56 1.22 -8.56
CA THR A 32 36.70 2.09 -7.39
C THR A 32 35.34 2.64 -6.96
N ASP A 33 34.27 2.00 -7.40
CA ASP A 33 32.95 2.27 -6.88
C ASP A 33 32.97 1.98 -5.37
N PRO A 34 32.68 2.98 -4.51
CA PRO A 34 32.75 2.82 -3.06
C PRO A 34 31.89 1.66 -2.55
N SER A 35 30.86 1.28 -3.29
CA SER A 35 30.03 0.09 -3.03
C SER A 35 30.83 -1.22 -3.19
N HIS A 36 31.63 -1.33 -4.25
CA HIS A 36 32.45 -2.50 -4.57
C HIS A 36 33.64 -2.62 -3.60
N LEU A 37 34.27 -1.50 -3.24
CA LEU A 37 35.31 -1.47 -2.22
C LEU A 37 34.77 -1.86 -0.84
N ALA A 38 33.60 -1.34 -0.44
CA ALA A 38 32.95 -1.71 0.81
C ALA A 38 32.54 -3.19 0.86
N PHE A 39 32.13 -3.75 -0.29
CA PHE A 39 31.90 -5.19 -0.47
C PHE A 39 33.17 -6.00 -0.22
N LEU A 40 34.26 -5.64 -0.89
CA LEU A 40 35.57 -6.32 -0.74
C LEU A 40 36.11 -6.21 0.68
N MET A 41 35.83 -5.11 1.38
CA MET A 41 36.21 -4.90 2.77
C MET A 41 35.29 -5.60 3.78
N SER A 42 34.30 -6.39 3.33
CA SER A 42 33.30 -7.07 4.17
C SER A 42 32.53 -6.11 5.09
N GLN A 43 32.45 -4.83 4.72
CA GLN A 43 31.81 -3.78 5.51
C GLN A 43 30.31 -3.65 5.26
N ILE A 44 29.70 -4.53 4.46
CA ILE A 44 28.27 -4.47 4.16
C ILE A 44 27.46 -5.11 5.31
N GLY A 45 27.51 -4.45 6.46
CA GLY A 45 26.37 -4.43 7.36
C GLY A 45 25.37 -3.42 6.80
N LYS A 46 24.42 -3.87 5.98
CA LYS A 46 23.22 -3.13 5.53
C LYS A 46 23.50 -1.65 5.16
N PHE A 47 23.78 -1.38 3.89
CA PHE A 47 23.60 -0.04 3.33
C PHE A 47 22.10 0.31 3.41
N GLU A 48 21.67 0.88 4.54
CA GLU A 48 20.46 1.68 4.54
C GLU A 48 20.76 2.91 3.71
N PHE A 49 20.08 3.04 2.58
CA PHE A 49 20.04 4.30 1.86
C PHE A 49 19.46 5.34 2.82
N GLU A 50 20.33 6.10 3.49
CA GLU A 50 19.96 7.34 4.13
C GLU A 50 19.41 8.23 3.02
N THR A 51 18.11 8.16 2.77
CA THR A 51 17.46 9.17 1.96
C THR A 51 17.67 10.46 2.73
N ARG A 52 18.63 11.28 2.28
CA ARG A 52 18.81 12.67 2.70
C ARG A 52 17.55 13.43 2.26
N ARG A 53 16.43 13.14 2.90
CA ARG A 53 15.20 13.90 2.76
C ARG A 53 15.57 15.26 3.31
N GLY A 54 15.69 16.25 2.42
CA GLY A 54 15.90 17.63 2.83
C GLY A 54 14.95 17.97 3.96
N HIS A 55 15.44 18.72 4.94
CA HIS A 55 14.66 19.16 6.10
C HIS A 55 13.69 20.26 5.65
N TYR A 56 12.71 19.90 4.82
CA TYR A 56 11.67 20.81 4.39
C TYR A 56 10.72 21.03 5.57
N PRO A 57 10.41 22.29 5.94
CA PRO A 57 9.41 22.55 6.95
C PRO A 57 8.09 21.95 6.49
N ARG A 58 7.50 21.07 7.30
CA ARG A 58 6.18 20.51 7.03
C ARG A 58 5.19 21.67 6.95
N PRO A 59 4.45 21.85 5.84
CA PRO A 59 3.47 22.92 5.75
C PRO A 59 2.46 22.77 6.89
N ALA A 60 2.12 23.89 7.54
CA ALA A 60 1.15 23.90 8.62
C ALA A 60 -0.20 23.39 8.10
N ILE A 61 -0.62 22.22 8.60
CA ILE A 61 -1.92 21.65 8.28
C ILE A 61 -2.97 22.54 8.93
N ARG A 62 -3.80 23.20 8.11
CA ARG A 62 -4.90 24.02 8.62
C ARG A 62 -5.89 23.11 9.38
N PRO A 63 -6.38 23.52 10.57
CA PRO A 63 -7.42 22.77 11.25
C PRO A 63 -8.65 22.71 10.34
N GLN A 64 -9.10 21.48 10.05
CA GLN A 64 -10.31 21.24 9.28
C GLN A 64 -11.49 21.72 10.12
N ARG A 65 -12.39 22.52 9.52
CA ARG A 65 -13.64 22.90 10.20
C ARG A 65 -14.49 21.65 10.45
N PRO A 66 -15.20 21.55 11.59
CA PRO A 66 -16.13 20.46 11.83
C PRO A 66 -17.18 20.45 10.71
N ARG A 67 -17.46 19.27 10.16
CA ARG A 67 -18.47 19.10 9.11
C ARG A 67 -19.87 19.19 9.73
N PRO A 68 -20.87 19.71 9.00
CA PRO A 68 -22.24 19.70 9.48
C PRO A 68 -22.73 18.25 9.69
N ALA A 69 -23.58 18.05 10.70
CA ALA A 69 -24.20 16.76 10.96
C ALA A 69 -25.22 16.40 9.87
N HIS A 70 -25.37 15.12 9.58
CA HIS A 70 -26.37 14.63 8.62
C HIS A 70 -27.79 14.75 9.17
N ALA A 71 -28.75 15.01 8.29
CA ALA A 71 -30.17 14.97 8.64
C ALA A 71 -30.66 13.51 8.61
N PHE A 72 -30.67 12.87 9.78
CA PHE A 72 -31.06 11.46 9.91
C PHE A 72 -32.59 11.27 9.97
N SER A 73 -33.10 10.29 9.22
CA SER A 73 -34.40 9.67 9.50
C SER A 73 -34.38 8.87 10.80
N GLU A 74 -35.54 8.48 11.32
CA GLU A 74 -35.62 7.71 12.57
C GLU A 74 -34.91 6.34 12.47
N SER A 75 -35.07 5.63 11.35
CA SER A 75 -34.36 4.37 11.09
C SER A 75 -32.84 4.55 10.96
N GLN A 76 -32.41 5.69 10.40
CA GLN A 76 -31.00 6.03 10.28
C GLN A 76 -30.38 6.38 11.64
N LYS A 77 -31.12 7.06 12.53
CA LYS A 77 -30.66 7.34 13.90
C LYS A 77 -30.41 6.05 14.68
N GLN A 78 -31.35 5.11 14.63
CA GLN A 78 -31.19 3.80 15.26
C GLN A 78 -29.96 3.06 14.71
N SER A 79 -29.78 3.10 13.39
CA SER A 79 -28.61 2.49 12.73
C SER A 79 -27.30 3.15 13.13
N PHE A 80 -27.29 4.47 13.29
CA PHE A 80 -26.13 5.23 13.75
C PHE A 80 -25.79 4.91 15.21
N GLU A 81 -26.79 4.87 16.09
CA GLU A 81 -26.61 4.49 17.50
C GLU A 81 -26.09 3.07 17.66
N PHE A 82 -26.63 2.12 16.87
CA PHE A 82 -26.12 0.75 16.81
C PHE A 82 -24.65 0.72 16.40
N LEU A 83 -24.25 1.48 15.37
CA LEU A 83 -22.85 1.49 14.96
C LEU A 83 -21.94 2.12 16.03
N LYS A 84 -22.45 3.14 16.73
CA LYS A 84 -21.74 3.89 17.77
C LYS A 84 -21.45 3.04 19.02
N SER A 85 -22.31 2.08 19.35
CA SER A 85 -22.06 1.15 20.46
C SER A 85 -20.80 0.32 20.25
N TYR A 86 -20.43 0.04 18.99
CA TYR A 86 -19.22 -0.72 18.66
C TYR A 86 -18.01 0.17 18.36
N ILE A 87 -18.22 1.39 17.86
CA ILE A 87 -17.16 2.31 17.42
C ILE A 87 -17.47 3.73 17.86
N HIS A 88 -16.59 4.28 18.69
CA HIS A 88 -16.82 5.58 19.31
C HIS A 88 -16.34 6.75 18.45
N ASP A 89 -15.52 6.48 17.43
CA ASP A 89 -14.86 7.51 16.61
C ASP A 89 -15.72 8.05 15.45
N LEU A 90 -16.97 7.61 15.29
CA LEU A 90 -17.80 8.04 14.16
C LEU A 90 -18.56 9.33 14.50
N SER A 91 -18.19 10.43 13.84
CA SER A 91 -18.87 11.72 13.94
C SER A 91 -20.20 11.73 13.19
N GLU A 92 -21.17 12.55 13.59
CA GLU A 92 -22.47 12.69 12.91
C GLU A 92 -22.39 13.25 11.48
N GLY A 93 -21.32 13.98 11.14
CA GLY A 93 -21.01 14.48 9.79
C GLY A 93 -20.02 13.60 9.03
N PHE A 94 -20.14 12.28 9.18
CA PHE A 94 -19.18 11.32 8.61
C PHE A 94 -19.15 11.32 7.08
N THR A 95 -18.01 11.01 6.50
CA THR A 95 -17.90 10.70 5.05
C THR A 95 -18.09 9.21 4.78
N GLY A 96 -18.29 8.84 3.52
CA GLY A 96 -18.41 7.43 3.13
C GLY A 96 -17.15 6.62 3.40
N ALA A 97 -15.99 7.26 3.30
CA ALA A 97 -14.72 6.64 3.68
C ALA A 97 -14.69 6.32 5.19
N GLU A 98 -15.08 7.29 6.03
CA GLU A 98 -15.18 7.11 7.48
C GLU A 98 -16.19 6.02 7.84
N LEU A 99 -17.39 6.04 7.24
CA LEU A 99 -18.41 5.00 7.43
C LEU A 99 -17.88 3.61 7.04
N LYS A 100 -17.20 3.48 5.89
CA LYS A 100 -16.59 2.22 5.45
C LYS A 100 -15.47 1.76 6.37
N THR A 101 -14.66 2.67 6.90
CA THR A 101 -13.64 2.32 7.89
C THR A 101 -14.24 1.86 9.21
N ALA A 102 -15.31 2.53 9.67
CA ALA A 102 -16.05 2.12 10.85
C ALA A 102 -16.65 0.74 10.63
N PHE A 103 -17.39 0.52 9.54
CA PHE A 103 -17.93 -0.80 9.20
C PHE A 103 -16.87 -1.90 9.23
N ARG A 104 -15.70 -1.70 8.62
CA ARG A 104 -14.61 -2.70 8.66
C ARG A 104 -14.11 -2.98 10.08
N LYS A 105 -13.93 -1.94 10.91
CA LYS A 105 -13.53 -2.11 12.31
C LYS A 105 -14.55 -2.91 13.11
N ALA A 106 -15.85 -2.64 12.92
CA ALA A 106 -16.94 -3.36 13.59
C ALA A 106 -17.05 -4.79 13.07
N ALA A 107 -16.92 -4.98 11.76
CA ALA A 107 -16.97 -6.27 11.09
C ALA A 107 -15.90 -7.22 11.62
N ILE A 108 -14.65 -6.75 11.82
CA ILE A 108 -13.58 -7.58 12.39
C ILE A 108 -13.93 -8.03 13.82
N ARG A 109 -14.54 -7.15 14.63
CA ARG A 109 -14.93 -7.48 16.02
C ARG A 109 -16.11 -8.45 16.10
N LEU A 110 -17.09 -8.28 15.21
CA LEU A 110 -18.35 -9.05 15.21
C LEU A 110 -18.30 -10.28 14.29
N HIS A 111 -17.18 -10.54 13.62
CA HIS A 111 -17.06 -11.68 12.73
C HIS A 111 -17.16 -12.99 13.54
N PRO A 112 -17.89 -14.02 13.04
CA PRO A 112 -18.00 -15.31 13.73
C PRO A 112 -16.63 -15.97 13.98
N ASP A 113 -15.68 -15.85 13.05
CA ASP A 113 -14.32 -16.40 13.21
C ASP A 113 -13.52 -15.72 14.32
N HIS A 114 -13.94 -14.53 14.77
CA HIS A 114 -13.30 -13.78 15.85
C HIS A 114 -14.09 -13.84 17.16
N GLY A 115 -15.06 -14.76 17.27
CA GLY A 115 -15.89 -14.93 18.46
C GLY A 115 -17.15 -14.06 18.50
N GLY A 116 -17.50 -13.42 17.38
CA GLY A 116 -18.77 -12.70 17.23
C GLY A 116 -19.95 -13.62 16.90
N SER A 117 -21.16 -13.04 16.86
CA SER A 117 -22.37 -13.76 16.44
C SER A 117 -22.71 -13.46 14.98
N THR A 118 -23.04 -14.49 14.22
CA THR A 118 -23.46 -14.36 12.81
C THR A 118 -24.67 -13.43 12.66
N GLN A 119 -25.60 -13.44 13.62
CA GLN A 119 -26.77 -12.56 13.62
C GLN A 119 -26.34 -11.09 13.73
N THR A 120 -25.49 -10.77 14.71
CA THR A 120 -24.99 -9.41 14.92
C THR A 120 -24.19 -8.87 13.72
N PHE A 121 -23.50 -9.76 13.00
CA PHE A 121 -22.78 -9.39 11.78
C PHE A 121 -23.74 -9.06 10.62
N MET A 122 -24.85 -9.80 10.50
CA MET A 122 -25.89 -9.49 9.52
C MET A 122 -26.59 -8.17 9.85
N ASP A 123 -26.89 -7.91 11.13
CA ASP A 123 -27.46 -6.64 11.58
C ASP A 123 -26.51 -5.47 11.32
N LEU A 124 -25.21 -5.65 11.54
CA LEU A 124 -24.21 -4.64 11.18
C LEU A 124 -24.26 -4.29 9.69
N LYS A 125 -24.45 -5.29 8.83
CA LYS A 125 -24.55 -5.09 7.38
C LYS A 125 -25.82 -4.33 6.98
N THR A 126 -26.97 -4.63 7.60
CA THR A 126 -28.23 -3.94 7.31
C THR A 126 -28.15 -2.47 7.74
N HIS A 127 -27.64 -2.19 8.94
CA HIS A 127 -27.43 -0.83 9.43
C HIS A 127 -26.44 -0.04 8.56
N TYR A 128 -25.37 -0.67 8.08
CA TYR A 128 -24.44 -0.05 7.13
C TYR A 128 -25.14 0.35 5.84
N GLN A 129 -25.98 -0.52 5.27
CA GLN A 129 -26.72 -0.21 4.04
C GLN A 129 -27.64 1.01 4.20
N ILE A 130 -28.38 1.08 5.31
CA ILE A 130 -29.26 2.21 5.64
C ILE A 130 -28.46 3.53 5.71
N LEU A 131 -27.27 3.51 6.33
CA LEU A 131 -26.42 4.70 6.45
C LEU A 131 -25.72 5.07 5.14
N THR A 132 -25.46 4.12 4.25
CA THR A 132 -24.85 4.43 2.95
C THR A 132 -25.74 5.29 2.05
N GLU A 133 -27.06 5.17 2.16
CA GLU A 133 -28.02 5.97 1.37
C GLU A 133 -27.87 7.47 1.61
N ILE A 134 -27.44 7.88 2.81
CA ILE A 134 -27.22 9.28 3.20
C ILE A 134 -26.03 9.87 2.44
N VAL A 135 -24.98 9.07 2.28
CA VAL A 135 -23.70 9.53 1.70
C VAL A 135 -23.69 9.41 0.18
N SER A 136 -24.50 8.52 -0.38
CA SER A 136 -24.62 8.35 -1.83
C SER A 136 -25.49 9.42 -2.52
N ARG A 137 -26.20 10.25 -1.75
CA ARG A 137 -26.96 11.39 -2.26
C ARG A 137 -26.06 12.59 -2.50
#